data_AF-A0A7S2K3C0-F1
#
_entry.id   AF-A0A7S2K3C0-F1
#
_cell.length_a   1.000
_cell.length_b   1.000
_cell.length_c   1.000
_cell.angle_alpha   90.00
_cell.angle_beta   90.00
_cell.angle_gamma   90.00
#
_symmetry.space_group_name_H-M   'P 1'
#
loop_
_entity.id
_entity.type
_entity.pdbx_description
1 polymer ?
#
loop_
_entity_poly.entity_id
_entity_poly.type
_entity_poly.pdbx_seq_one_letter_code
_entity_poly.pdbx_strand_id
1 'polypeptide(L)'
;SSDDEAVLTAVEALDRALRNPLKMRLKVELCFAQYAARAFASHSRQGRLFDLTLDLDQARQLAASLAEKLRLPGWLFDDIDELFERFDFDGDGRMNHGECEKMFRRGLQQRRVELGGRKQAIIVPEKTMQAAGYQVIRELGRGGQGVMYLCSARRTSSRWASCTEPCMDRENSDDEDDPSDGDAPMRCVKFYDKENANACDLDELIAEYALMRELKHPNIARTYEVFQDPGFYFLVNEPYYGGDLTKLAGRAFHKGVTMNEAWWRNIFRQSLQGLDYLHGNATIHCDIKEANLMVAEDDDYRAPHVVLIDFGLAVPFGTTAEASPVHDATDAVASPAGTPGYIPPETWRTEIWYPKGDVYSMGIVFMQIMVGRIPSTSSRVVGIGQEGDGPADYARAAQERPFPWQAL
;
A
#
# COMPACT_ATOMS: atom_id res chain seq x y z
N SER A 1 9.88 32.81 -15.70
CA SER A 1 9.40 33.98 -14.92
C SER A 1 9.98 33.90 -13.52
N SER A 2 9.73 34.85 -12.62
CA SER A 2 10.19 34.80 -11.22
C SER A 2 9.72 33.55 -10.47
N ASP A 3 8.59 32.98 -10.88
CA ASP A 3 7.99 31.80 -10.25
C ASP A 3 8.75 30.52 -10.59
N ASP A 4 9.24 30.39 -11.82
CA ASP A 4 10.07 29.24 -12.23
C ASP A 4 11.40 29.18 -11.44
N GLU A 5 11.98 30.35 -11.15
CA GLU A 5 13.21 30.46 -10.36
C GLU A 5 12.98 30.09 -8.89
N ALA A 6 11.83 30.47 -8.33
CA ALA A 6 11.43 30.09 -6.97
C ALA A 6 11.19 28.57 -6.85
N VAL A 7 10.52 27.97 -7.83
CA VAL A 7 10.29 26.51 -7.89
C VAL A 7 11.61 25.74 -7.99
N LEU A 8 12.52 26.16 -8.88
CA LEU A 8 13.83 25.52 -9.03
C LEU A 8 14.63 25.59 -7.73
N THR A 9 14.65 26.76 -7.09
CA THR A 9 15.33 26.97 -5.79
C THR A 9 14.75 26.06 -4.70
N ALA A 10 13.43 25.88 -4.69
CA ALA A 10 12.76 24.98 -3.74
C ALA A 10 13.16 23.52 -3.97
N VAL A 11 13.18 23.05 -5.23
CA VAL A 11 13.62 21.68 -5.57
C VAL A 11 15.06 21.43 -5.12
N GLU A 12 15.98 22.38 -5.37
CA GLU A 12 17.37 22.24 -4.93
C GLU A 12 17.54 22.21 -3.39
N ALA A 13 16.70 22.97 -2.68
CA ALA A 13 16.67 22.97 -1.22
C ALA A 13 16.11 21.63 -0.68
N LEU A 14 15.07 21.09 -1.31
CA LEU A 14 14.50 19.78 -1.01
C LEU A 14 15.50 18.65 -1.27
N ASP A 15 16.17 18.66 -2.43
CA ASP A 15 17.26 17.73 -2.74
C ASP A 15 18.33 17.74 -1.64
N ARG A 16 18.72 18.93 -1.19
CA ARG A 16 19.71 19.08 -0.11
C ARG A 16 19.24 18.53 1.23
N ALA A 17 17.97 18.76 1.57
CA ALA A 17 17.38 18.27 2.81
C ALA A 17 17.22 16.75 2.81
N LEU A 18 16.74 16.19 1.71
CA LEU A 18 16.42 14.76 1.56
C LEU A 18 17.66 13.89 1.30
N ARG A 19 18.78 14.47 0.84
CA ARG A 19 20.06 13.76 0.62
C ARG A 19 20.60 13.00 1.84
N ASN A 20 20.28 13.44 3.05
CA ASN A 20 20.74 12.78 4.28
C ASN A 20 19.58 12.56 5.25
N PRO A 21 18.91 11.39 5.17
CA PRO A 21 17.75 11.06 6.01
C PRO A 21 18.05 11.12 7.51
N LEU A 22 19.24 10.69 7.95
CA LEU A 22 19.63 10.74 9.36
C LEU A 22 19.73 12.17 9.87
N LYS A 23 20.32 13.08 9.09
CA LYS A 23 20.42 14.49 9.44
C LYS A 23 19.05 15.16 9.49
N MET A 24 18.14 14.78 8.60
CA MET A 24 16.76 15.27 8.61
C MET A 24 16.03 14.81 9.87
N ARG A 25 16.10 13.52 10.19
CA ARG A 25 15.51 12.94 11.40
C ARG A 25 16.00 13.64 12.67
N LEU A 26 17.31 13.82 12.82
CA LEU A 26 17.89 14.52 13.98
C LEU A 26 17.40 15.97 14.09
N LYS A 27 17.18 16.66 12.96
CA LYS A 27 16.62 18.03 12.98
C LYS A 27 15.17 18.04 13.41
N VAL A 28 14.35 17.10 12.91
CA VAL A 28 12.96 16.94 13.36
C VAL A 28 12.93 16.66 14.85
N GLU A 29 13.76 15.73 15.34
CA GLU A 29 13.85 15.39 16.76
C GLU A 29 14.21 16.59 17.64
N LEU A 30 15.22 17.37 17.25
CA LEU A 30 15.63 18.57 17.98
C LEU A 30 14.54 19.65 18.01
N CYS A 31 13.85 19.86 16.89
CA CYS A 31 12.75 20.82 16.84
C CYS A 31 11.55 20.32 17.64
N PHE A 32 11.17 19.06 17.47
CA PHE A 32 10.08 18.40 18.18
C PHE A 32 10.29 18.53 19.69
N ALA A 33 11.49 18.19 20.19
CA ALA A 33 11.83 18.35 21.59
C ALA A 33 11.71 19.80 22.08
N GLN A 34 12.04 20.81 21.26
CA GLN A 34 11.89 22.22 21.64
C GLN A 34 10.43 22.62 21.85
N TYR A 35 9.52 22.16 20.98
CA TYR A 35 8.09 22.52 21.06
C TYR A 35 7.35 21.66 22.07
N ALA A 36 7.65 20.36 22.11
CA ALA A 36 7.04 19.44 23.03
C ALA A 36 7.50 19.66 24.49
N ALA A 37 8.78 20.03 24.72
CA ALA A 37 9.25 20.40 26.06
C ALA A 37 8.67 21.72 26.57
N ARG A 38 8.29 22.65 25.68
CA ARG A 38 7.57 23.88 26.07
C ARG A 38 6.16 23.57 26.58
N ALA A 39 5.52 22.49 26.11
CA ALA A 39 4.29 21.97 26.69
C ALA A 39 4.51 21.24 28.03
N PHE A 40 5.64 20.54 28.17
CA PHE A 40 6.01 19.74 29.36
C PHE A 40 6.50 20.55 30.57
N ALA A 41 6.86 21.82 30.41
CA ALA A 41 7.20 22.69 31.53
C ALA A 41 6.02 22.94 32.50
N SER A 42 4.80 22.48 32.16
CA SER A 42 3.60 22.63 32.98
C SER A 42 3.21 21.39 33.81
N HIS A 43 3.66 20.17 33.49
CA HIS A 43 3.22 18.94 34.19
C HIS A 43 4.33 17.88 34.34
N SER A 44 4.70 17.61 35.60
CA SER A 44 5.30 16.38 36.15
C SER A 44 6.62 15.84 35.58
N ARG A 45 7.63 15.78 36.47
CA ARG A 45 8.97 15.19 36.24
C ARG A 45 8.91 13.65 36.14
N GLN A 46 8.52 13.06 35.01
CA GLN A 46 8.84 11.65 34.70
C GLN A 46 8.56 11.13 33.28
N GLY A 47 8.18 11.97 32.30
CA GLY A 47 7.91 11.50 30.93
C GLY A 47 9.17 11.34 30.08
N ARG A 48 9.24 10.27 29.26
CA ARG A 48 10.26 10.10 28.23
C ARG A 48 9.90 10.97 27.02
N LEU A 49 10.89 11.30 26.17
CA LEU A 49 10.68 12.10 24.95
C LEU A 49 9.61 11.49 24.00
N PHE A 50 9.31 10.20 24.13
CA PHE A 50 8.32 9.48 23.35
C PHE A 50 6.88 9.64 23.85
N ASP A 51 6.68 10.15 25.07
CA ASP A 51 5.35 10.41 25.64
C ASP A 51 4.83 11.82 25.26
N LEU A 52 5.61 12.53 24.45
CA LEU A 52 5.34 13.87 23.98
C LEU A 52 4.55 13.83 22.68
N THR A 53 3.53 14.67 22.58
CA THR A 53 2.72 14.83 21.37
C THR A 53 2.47 16.32 21.09
N LEU A 54 2.21 16.65 19.82
CA LEU A 54 1.94 18.00 19.37
C LEU A 54 0.50 18.13 18.87
N ASP A 55 -0.19 19.20 19.26
CA ASP A 55 -1.42 19.58 18.57
C ASP A 55 -1.13 20.25 17.22
N LEU A 56 -2.18 20.57 16.46
CA LEU A 56 -2.06 21.17 15.13
C LEU A 56 -1.31 22.51 15.14
N ASP A 57 -1.56 23.38 16.12
CA ASP A 57 -0.89 24.68 16.22
C ASP A 57 0.60 24.53 16.54
N GLN A 58 0.95 23.54 17.35
CA GLN A 58 2.33 23.19 17.63
C GLN A 58 3.01 22.54 16.41
N ALA A 59 2.30 21.72 15.63
CA ALA A 59 2.79 21.16 14.38
C ALA A 59 3.08 22.25 13.33
N ARG A 60 2.22 23.28 13.21
CA ARG A 60 2.45 24.47 12.38
C ARG A 60 3.73 25.22 12.80
N GLN A 61 3.92 25.42 14.10
CA GLN A 61 5.14 26.07 14.62
C GLN A 61 6.41 25.23 14.37
N LEU A 62 6.30 23.91 14.52
CA LEU A 62 7.36 22.96 14.21
C LEU A 62 7.74 23.04 12.72
N ALA A 63 6.75 23.05 11.83
CA ALA A 63 6.93 23.17 10.38
C ALA A 63 7.65 24.46 10.01
N ALA A 64 7.22 25.61 10.56
CA ALA A 64 7.88 26.90 10.35
C ALA A 64 9.35 26.89 10.81
N SER A 65 9.64 26.30 11.98
CA SER A 65 11.02 26.18 12.48
C SER A 65 11.88 25.25 11.63
N LEU A 66 11.31 24.15 11.14
CA LEU A 66 11.99 23.24 10.24
C LEU A 66 12.27 23.89 8.89
N ALA A 67 11.32 24.65 8.35
CA ALA A 67 11.50 25.41 7.12
C ALA A 67 12.72 26.34 7.23
N GLU A 68 12.80 27.13 8.30
CA GLU A 68 13.93 28.02 8.56
C GLU A 68 15.26 27.25 8.70
N LYS A 69 15.30 26.21 9.55
CA LYS A 69 16.52 25.43 9.83
C LYS A 69 16.99 24.60 8.63
N LEU A 70 16.10 24.22 7.72
CA LEU A 70 16.40 23.50 6.49
C LEU A 70 16.60 24.45 5.29
N ARG A 71 16.32 25.75 5.47
CA ARG A 71 16.29 26.76 4.40
C ARG A 71 15.34 26.37 3.28
N LEU A 72 14.15 25.89 3.66
CA LEU A 72 13.05 25.57 2.78
C LEU A 72 12.07 26.76 2.73
N PRO A 73 11.46 27.05 1.58
CA PRO A 73 10.37 28.01 1.51
C PRO A 73 9.20 27.62 2.43
N GLY A 74 8.58 28.62 3.09
CA GLY A 74 7.49 28.38 4.04
C GLY A 74 6.23 27.79 3.41
N TRP A 75 5.94 28.16 2.16
CA TRP A 75 4.76 27.70 1.42
C TRP A 75 4.74 26.20 1.14
N LEU A 76 5.88 25.50 1.31
CA LEU A 76 5.96 24.03 1.24
C LEU A 76 5.18 23.33 2.36
N PHE A 77 4.68 24.08 3.34
CA PHE A 77 3.94 23.59 4.49
C PHE A 77 2.56 24.26 4.63
N ASP A 78 2.04 24.93 3.59
CA ASP A 78 0.73 25.59 3.64
C ASP A 78 -0.43 24.58 3.79
N ASP A 79 -0.20 23.32 3.42
CA ASP A 79 -1.10 22.16 3.55
C ASP A 79 -0.91 21.37 4.85
N ILE A 80 -0.26 21.95 5.86
CA ILE A 80 0.08 21.25 7.10
C ILE A 80 -1.15 20.68 7.83
N ASP A 81 -2.31 21.29 7.69
CA ASP A 81 -3.56 20.80 8.28
C ASP A 81 -3.98 19.45 7.68
N GLU A 82 -3.89 19.32 6.35
CA GLU A 82 -4.18 18.06 5.65
C GLU A 82 -3.11 17.00 5.94
N LEU A 83 -1.85 17.41 6.02
CA LEU A 83 -0.75 16.51 6.40
C LEU A 83 -0.92 16.02 7.84
N PHE A 84 -1.33 16.89 8.76
CA PHE A 84 -1.59 16.52 10.15
C PHE A 84 -2.67 15.43 10.22
N GLU A 85 -3.79 15.62 9.54
CA GLU A 85 -4.88 14.64 9.51
C GLU A 85 -4.46 13.30 8.88
N ARG A 86 -3.59 13.33 7.86
CA ARG A 86 -3.08 12.11 7.20
C ARG A 86 -2.02 11.38 8.03
N PHE A 87 -1.22 12.06 8.82
CA PHE A 87 -0.13 11.46 9.59
C PHE A 87 -0.45 11.23 11.07
N ASP A 88 -1.60 11.70 11.56
CA ASP A 88 -2.24 11.28 12.82
C ASP A 88 -2.80 9.86 12.67
N PHE A 89 -1.95 8.85 12.89
CA PHE A 89 -2.26 7.46 12.57
C PHE A 89 -3.20 6.82 13.58
N ASP A 90 -3.08 7.18 14.86
CA ASP A 90 -3.97 6.67 15.90
C ASP A 90 -5.26 7.47 16.04
N GLY A 91 -5.32 8.67 15.43
CA GLY A 91 -6.50 9.50 15.39
C GLY A 91 -6.78 10.24 16.69
N ASP A 92 -5.78 10.36 17.58
CA ASP A 92 -5.93 11.02 18.88
C ASP A 92 -5.97 12.57 18.76
N GLY A 93 -5.80 13.09 17.54
CA GLY A 93 -5.79 14.52 17.23
C GLY A 93 -4.48 15.19 17.65
N ARG A 94 -3.43 14.42 17.87
CA ARG A 94 -2.08 14.85 18.23
C ARG A 94 -1.07 14.07 17.41
N MET A 95 0.15 14.60 17.30
CA MET A 95 1.24 13.94 16.58
C MET A 95 2.39 13.64 17.53
N ASN A 96 2.73 12.36 17.63
CA ASN A 96 3.96 11.94 18.28
C ASN A 96 5.19 12.22 17.39
N HIS A 97 6.39 11.99 17.94
CA HIS A 97 7.64 12.22 17.21
C HIS A 97 7.73 11.41 15.91
N GLY A 98 7.31 10.14 15.93
CA GLY A 98 7.39 9.25 14.78
C GLY A 98 6.46 9.69 13.63
N GLU A 99 5.27 10.13 13.98
CA GLU A 99 4.30 10.72 13.04
C GLU A 99 4.85 12.01 12.43
N CYS A 100 5.42 12.90 13.25
CA CYS A 100 6.06 14.12 12.76
C CYS A 100 7.21 13.80 11.80
N GLU A 101 8.11 12.88 12.17
CA GLU A 101 9.24 12.48 11.32
C GLU A 101 8.75 11.96 9.97
N LYS A 102 7.75 11.07 9.97
CA LYS A 102 7.15 10.52 8.75
C LYS A 102 6.48 11.62 7.92
N MET A 103 5.69 12.49 8.54
CA MET A 103 5.01 13.62 7.88
C MET A 103 6.01 14.52 7.16
N PHE A 104 7.05 14.98 7.86
CA PHE A 104 8.03 15.86 7.24
C PHE A 104 8.85 15.14 6.17
N ARG A 105 9.31 13.91 6.43
CA ARG A 105 10.15 13.18 5.48
C ARG A 105 9.40 12.83 4.20
N ARG A 106 8.21 12.25 4.33
CA ARG A 106 7.41 11.80 3.19
C ARG A 106 6.70 12.96 2.51
N GLY A 107 6.17 13.93 3.26
CA GLY A 107 5.57 15.15 2.72
C GLY A 107 6.55 15.96 1.88
N LEU A 108 7.80 16.17 2.35
CA LEU A 108 8.82 16.86 1.56
C LEU A 108 9.29 16.06 0.34
N GLN A 109 9.36 14.73 0.45
CA GLN A 109 9.69 13.86 -0.69
C GLN A 109 8.61 13.97 -1.78
N GLN A 110 7.34 14.03 -1.40
CA GLN A 110 6.20 14.20 -2.30
C GLN A 110 6.19 15.61 -2.93
N ARG A 111 6.34 16.68 -2.13
CA ARG A 111 6.42 18.05 -2.65
C ARG A 111 7.56 18.25 -3.64
N ARG A 112 8.70 17.60 -3.41
CA ARG A 112 9.80 17.60 -4.37
C ARG A 112 9.37 17.05 -5.73
N VAL A 113 8.58 15.98 -5.74
CA VAL A 113 8.06 15.36 -6.97
C VAL A 113 7.06 16.28 -7.67
N GLU A 114 6.13 16.87 -6.92
CA GLU A 114 5.11 17.79 -7.46
C GLU A 114 5.73 19.03 -8.13
N LEU A 115 6.84 19.52 -7.59
CA LEU A 115 7.60 20.64 -8.15
C LEU A 115 8.47 20.25 -9.36
N GLY A 116 8.30 19.04 -9.91
CA GLY A 116 9.07 18.56 -11.06
C GLY A 116 10.47 18.05 -10.73
N GLY A 117 10.77 17.83 -9.44
CA GLY A 117 12.01 17.17 -9.03
C GLY A 117 12.09 15.77 -9.64
N ARG A 118 13.22 15.46 -10.30
CA ARG A 118 13.38 14.19 -11.04
C ARG A 118 13.03 13.00 -10.16
N LYS A 119 11.98 12.23 -10.54
CA LYS A 119 11.82 10.84 -10.10
C LYS A 119 12.97 10.04 -10.71
N GLN A 120 13.43 9.00 -10.01
CA GLN A 120 14.32 8.04 -10.66
C GLN A 120 13.51 7.36 -11.77
N ALA A 121 13.87 7.61 -13.02
CA ALA A 121 13.18 7.02 -14.17
C ALA A 121 13.26 5.50 -14.04
N ILE A 122 12.10 4.84 -13.92
CA ILE A 122 12.01 3.39 -14.01
C ILE A 122 11.95 3.06 -15.48
N ILE A 123 13.03 2.49 -15.99
CA ILE A 123 13.08 1.98 -17.36
C ILE A 123 12.40 0.61 -17.33
N VAL A 124 11.34 0.44 -18.10
CA VAL A 124 10.65 -0.84 -18.28
C VAL A 124 11.32 -1.59 -19.43
N PRO A 125 12.13 -2.63 -19.17
CA PRO A 125 12.92 -3.29 -20.21
C PRO A 125 12.05 -3.99 -21.24
N GLU A 126 12.44 -3.94 -22.51
CA GLU A 126 11.77 -4.65 -23.59
C GLU A 126 12.34 -6.07 -23.74
N LYS A 127 11.59 -7.07 -23.30
CA LYS A 127 11.94 -8.49 -23.33
C LYS A 127 10.69 -9.37 -23.28
N THR A 128 10.72 -10.50 -23.99
CA THR A 128 9.66 -11.51 -23.90
C THR A 128 9.73 -12.27 -22.57
N MET A 129 8.64 -12.95 -22.18
CA MET A 129 8.63 -13.86 -21.01
C MET A 129 9.79 -14.84 -21.02
N GLN A 130 10.08 -15.46 -22.19
CA GLN A 130 11.18 -16.41 -22.33
C GLN A 130 12.55 -15.75 -22.15
N ALA A 131 12.77 -14.56 -22.71
CA ALA A 131 14.00 -13.80 -22.55
C ALA A 131 14.19 -13.30 -21.09
N ALA A 132 13.09 -12.99 -20.41
CA ALA A 132 13.08 -12.69 -18.98
C ALA A 132 13.28 -13.93 -18.08
N GLY A 133 13.29 -15.14 -18.66
CA GLY A 133 13.50 -16.38 -17.93
C GLY A 133 12.24 -16.94 -17.25
N TYR A 134 11.04 -16.57 -17.70
CA TYR A 134 9.77 -17.06 -17.16
C TYR A 134 9.08 -18.03 -18.11
N GLN A 135 8.56 -19.12 -17.54
CA GLN A 135 7.72 -20.07 -18.24
C GLN A 135 6.36 -20.16 -17.55
N VAL A 136 5.29 -19.95 -18.31
CA VAL A 136 3.91 -20.05 -17.81
C VAL A 136 3.58 -21.50 -17.45
N ILE A 137 3.04 -21.70 -16.25
CA ILE A 137 2.59 -23.00 -15.75
C ILE A 137 1.07 -23.10 -15.87
N ARG A 138 0.34 -22.13 -15.31
CA ARG A 138 -1.13 -22.09 -15.31
C ARG A 138 -1.68 -20.69 -15.05
N GLU A 139 -2.91 -20.45 -15.49
CA GLU A 139 -3.68 -19.26 -15.10
C GLU A 139 -4.06 -19.36 -13.62
N LEU A 140 -3.88 -18.27 -12.88
CA LEU A 140 -4.32 -18.11 -11.49
C LEU A 140 -5.68 -17.42 -11.42
N GLY A 141 -5.94 -16.48 -12.32
CA GLY A 141 -7.20 -15.77 -12.44
C GLY A 141 -7.16 -14.68 -13.50
N ARG A 142 -8.33 -14.12 -13.79
CA ARG A 142 -8.53 -13.06 -14.79
C ARG A 142 -9.47 -12.01 -14.23
N GLY A 143 -9.11 -10.74 -14.41
CA GLY A 143 -9.90 -9.58 -14.04
C GLY A 143 -10.04 -8.60 -15.21
N GLY A 144 -10.71 -7.46 -14.98
CA GLY A 144 -10.90 -6.43 -16.02
C GLY A 144 -9.59 -5.81 -16.53
N GLN A 145 -8.58 -5.73 -15.67
CA GLN A 145 -7.28 -5.12 -15.98
C GLN A 145 -6.29 -6.08 -16.64
N GLY A 146 -6.51 -7.40 -16.60
CA GLY A 146 -5.51 -8.36 -17.08
C GLY A 146 -5.67 -9.78 -16.57
N VAL A 147 -4.67 -10.61 -16.88
CA VAL A 147 -4.62 -12.04 -16.53
C VAL A 147 -3.42 -12.31 -15.64
N MET A 148 -3.61 -13.10 -14.59
CA MET A 148 -2.56 -13.51 -13.68
C MET A 148 -2.16 -14.96 -13.95
N TYR A 149 -0.86 -15.20 -14.12
CA TYR A 149 -0.31 -16.53 -14.36
C TYR A 149 0.71 -16.91 -13.28
N LEU A 150 0.69 -18.19 -12.89
CA LEU A 150 1.79 -18.80 -12.18
C LEU A 150 2.86 -19.18 -13.19
N CYS A 151 4.09 -18.74 -12.95
CA CYS A 151 5.23 -18.99 -13.81
C CYS A 151 6.39 -19.59 -13.01
N SER A 152 7.16 -20.50 -13.60
CA SER A 152 8.49 -20.84 -13.10
C SER A 152 9.49 -19.81 -13.59
N ALA A 153 10.43 -19.43 -12.73
CA ALA A 153 11.53 -18.56 -13.07
C ALA A 153 12.83 -19.36 -13.18
N ARG A 154 13.62 -19.14 -14.23
CA ARG A 154 14.93 -19.75 -14.39
C ARG A 154 15.81 -19.33 -13.22
N ARG A 155 16.55 -20.27 -12.63
CA ARG A 155 17.53 -19.94 -11.59
C ARG A 155 18.61 -19.07 -12.23
N THR A 156 18.66 -17.79 -11.87
CA THR A 156 19.90 -17.03 -12.03
C THR A 156 20.86 -17.56 -10.98
N SER A 157 22.04 -18.01 -11.38
CA SER A 157 23.05 -18.42 -10.42
C SER A 157 23.23 -17.29 -9.39
N SER A 158 23.27 -17.64 -8.11
CA SER A 158 23.25 -16.72 -6.97
C SER A 158 24.44 -15.75 -6.92
N ARG A 159 25.43 -15.89 -7.83
CA ARG A 159 26.51 -14.92 -8.02
C ARG A 159 26.07 -13.59 -8.67
N TRP A 160 24.92 -13.55 -9.36
CA TRP A 160 24.50 -12.36 -10.12
C TRP A 160 23.45 -11.49 -9.40
N ALA A 161 22.81 -12.02 -8.34
CA ALA A 161 21.76 -11.31 -7.61
C ALA A 161 22.27 -10.14 -6.72
N SER A 162 23.59 -9.93 -6.61
CA SER A 162 24.18 -8.84 -5.82
C SER A 162 24.82 -7.72 -6.65
N CYS A 163 24.82 -7.79 -7.98
CA CYS A 163 25.40 -6.74 -8.83
C CYS A 163 24.33 -5.77 -9.34
N THR A 164 24.25 -4.60 -8.71
CA THR A 164 23.44 -3.44 -9.16
C THR A 164 24.13 -2.62 -10.26
N GLU A 165 24.93 -3.23 -11.13
CA GLU A 165 25.61 -2.55 -12.25
C GLU A 165 25.43 -3.37 -13.53
N PRO A 166 25.16 -2.72 -14.69
CA PRO A 166 24.99 -3.41 -15.96
C PRO A 166 26.35 -3.87 -16.47
N CYS A 167 26.66 -5.16 -16.32
CA CYS A 167 27.84 -5.74 -16.96
C CYS A 167 27.49 -6.09 -18.41
N MET A 168 27.83 -5.19 -19.34
CA MET A 168 27.89 -5.48 -20.77
C MET A 168 28.99 -6.52 -21.04
N ASP A 169 28.67 -7.41 -21.99
CA ASP A 169 29.54 -8.34 -22.71
C ASP A 169 30.15 -9.52 -21.93
N ARG A 170 29.54 -10.71 -22.13
CA ARG A 170 30.23 -11.95 -22.48
C ARG A 170 29.25 -13.04 -22.91
N GLU A 171 29.10 -13.19 -24.22
CA GLU A 171 28.56 -14.41 -24.83
C GLU A 171 29.59 -15.55 -24.67
N ASN A 172 29.06 -16.75 -24.40
CA ASN A 172 29.73 -18.05 -24.39
C ASN A 172 30.70 -18.37 -23.23
N SER A 173 30.14 -18.97 -22.18
CA SER A 173 30.74 -20.16 -21.57
C SER A 173 29.63 -21.14 -21.20
N ASP A 174 29.72 -22.35 -21.75
CA ASP A 174 28.89 -23.50 -21.39
C ASP A 174 29.18 -23.86 -19.93
N ASP A 175 28.40 -23.30 -19.00
CA ASP A 175 28.42 -23.72 -17.60
C ASP A 175 27.42 -24.87 -17.45
N GLU A 176 27.96 -26.08 -17.32
CA GLU A 176 27.23 -27.31 -17.04
C GLU A 176 26.33 -27.13 -15.80
N ASP A 177 25.02 -27.34 -16.00
CA ASP A 177 24.00 -27.34 -14.96
C ASP A 177 24.37 -28.34 -13.85
N ASP A 178 24.79 -27.85 -12.68
CA ASP A 178 24.92 -28.64 -11.46
C ASP A 178 23.52 -29.06 -10.98
N PRO A 179 23.16 -30.35 -10.98
CA PRO A 179 21.79 -30.82 -10.77
C PRO A 179 21.42 -30.99 -9.28
N SER A 180 22.14 -30.34 -8.35
CA SER A 180 21.82 -30.47 -6.91
C SER A 180 20.61 -29.60 -6.50
N ASP A 181 19.43 -30.18 -6.72
CA ASP A 181 18.24 -30.25 -5.86
C ASP A 181 17.61 -28.94 -5.32
N GLY A 182 16.59 -28.47 -6.04
CA GLY A 182 15.59 -27.51 -5.58
C GLY A 182 14.73 -26.99 -6.73
N ASP A 183 13.41 -27.17 -6.65
CA ASP A 183 12.46 -26.71 -7.66
C ASP A 183 12.71 -25.25 -8.08
N ALA A 184 12.47 -24.96 -9.37
CA ALA A 184 12.59 -23.60 -9.91
C ALA A 184 11.67 -22.64 -9.13
N PRO A 185 12.14 -21.43 -8.74
CA PRO A 185 11.33 -20.50 -7.98
C PRO A 185 10.09 -20.08 -8.78
N MET A 186 8.94 -20.07 -8.10
CA MET A 186 7.65 -19.72 -8.69
C MET A 186 7.37 -18.22 -8.58
N ARG A 187 6.69 -17.64 -9.56
CA ARG A 187 6.28 -16.23 -9.60
C ARG A 187 4.83 -16.08 -10.06
N CYS A 188 4.14 -15.08 -9.52
CA CYS A 188 2.89 -14.60 -10.08
C CYS A 188 3.20 -13.49 -11.07
N VAL A 189 2.79 -13.64 -12.33
CA VAL A 189 3.00 -12.63 -13.36
C VAL A 189 1.65 -12.11 -13.83
N LYS A 190 1.40 -10.80 -13.63
CA LYS A 190 0.21 -10.11 -14.12
C LYS A 190 0.51 -9.56 -15.51
N PHE A 191 -0.29 -9.95 -16.48
CA PHE A 191 -0.21 -9.56 -17.87
C PHE A 191 -1.24 -8.46 -18.11
N TYR A 192 -0.75 -7.29 -18.53
CA TYR A 192 -1.58 -6.17 -18.95
C TYR A 192 -1.50 -6.05 -20.47
N ASP A 193 -2.62 -6.26 -21.15
CA ASP A 193 -2.74 -6.20 -22.60
C ASP A 193 -2.73 -4.75 -23.07
N LYS A 194 -1.78 -4.37 -23.93
CA LYS A 194 -1.65 -3.00 -24.44
C LYS A 194 -2.81 -2.58 -25.34
N GLU A 195 -3.55 -3.53 -25.90
CA GLU A 195 -4.73 -3.26 -26.72
C GLU A 195 -6.02 -3.18 -25.89
N ASN A 196 -6.00 -3.65 -24.63
CA ASN A 196 -7.15 -3.58 -23.74
C ASN A 196 -7.29 -2.17 -23.15
N ALA A 197 -8.33 -1.44 -23.56
CA ALA A 197 -8.62 -0.10 -23.02
C ALA A 197 -8.91 -0.08 -21.51
N ASN A 198 -9.24 -1.22 -20.90
CA ASN A 198 -9.42 -1.37 -19.45
C ASN A 198 -8.15 -1.83 -18.72
N ALA A 199 -7.06 -2.11 -19.45
CA ALA A 199 -5.79 -2.41 -18.83
C ALA A 199 -5.14 -1.14 -18.29
N CYS A 200 -4.40 -1.33 -17.20
CA CYS A 200 -3.56 -0.30 -16.60
C CYS A 200 -2.60 0.26 -17.64
N ASP A 201 -2.48 1.59 -17.71
CA ASP A 201 -1.51 2.21 -18.61
C ASP A 201 -0.08 2.04 -18.08
N LEU A 202 0.92 2.42 -18.89
CA LEU A 202 2.32 2.25 -18.50
C LEU A 202 2.70 3.10 -17.28
N ASP A 203 2.11 4.28 -17.13
CA ASP A 203 2.46 5.21 -16.07
C ASP A 203 1.90 4.76 -14.72
N GLU A 204 0.64 4.28 -14.72
CA GLU A 204 0.01 3.62 -13.57
C GLU A 204 0.78 2.37 -13.16
N LEU A 205 1.19 1.53 -14.11
CA LEU A 205 1.96 0.31 -13.82
C LEU A 205 3.34 0.64 -13.22
N ILE A 206 4.02 1.65 -13.77
CA ILE A 206 5.28 2.14 -13.23
C ILE A 206 5.06 2.71 -11.82
N ALA A 207 3.95 3.40 -11.58
CA ALA A 207 3.61 3.93 -10.26
C ALA A 207 3.36 2.80 -9.24
N GLU A 208 2.57 1.78 -9.60
CA GLU A 208 2.33 0.58 -8.77
C GLU A 208 3.67 -0.10 -8.43
N TYR A 209 4.50 -0.38 -9.43
CA TYR A 209 5.80 -1.00 -9.22
C TYR A 209 6.75 -0.13 -8.38
N ALA A 210 6.81 1.18 -8.62
CA ALA A 210 7.65 2.11 -7.88
C ALA A 210 7.30 2.12 -6.39
N LEU A 211 5.99 2.14 -6.10
CA LEU A 211 5.44 2.11 -4.75
C LEU A 211 5.78 0.77 -4.08
N MET A 212 5.44 -0.36 -4.71
CA MET A 212 5.65 -1.68 -4.12
C MET A 212 7.13 -2.02 -3.90
N ARG A 213 8.03 -1.55 -4.76
CA ARG A 213 9.48 -1.86 -4.66
C ARG A 213 10.11 -1.34 -3.36
N GLU A 214 9.57 -0.28 -2.77
CA GLU A 214 10.07 0.26 -1.49
C GLU A 214 9.49 -0.48 -0.26
N LEU A 215 8.38 -1.20 -0.43
CA LEU A 215 7.67 -1.87 0.66
C LEU A 215 8.27 -3.24 0.98
N LYS A 216 8.64 -3.44 2.25
CA LYS A 216 9.24 -4.68 2.76
C LYS A 216 8.65 -5.03 4.11
N HIS A 217 7.61 -5.87 4.10
CA HIS A 217 6.92 -6.34 5.29
C HIS A 217 6.31 -7.73 5.03
N PRO A 218 6.28 -8.65 6.02
CA PRO A 218 5.69 -9.98 5.82
C PRO A 218 4.23 -9.94 5.36
N ASN A 219 3.44 -8.99 5.87
CA ASN A 219 2.01 -8.87 5.54
C ASN A 219 1.72 -7.94 4.35
N ILE A 220 2.72 -7.62 3.52
CA ILE A 220 2.57 -6.80 2.28
C ILE A 220 3.13 -7.58 1.10
N ALA A 221 2.45 -7.52 -0.04
CA ALA A 221 2.90 -8.21 -1.24
C ALA A 221 4.29 -7.77 -1.69
N ARG A 222 5.08 -8.74 -2.16
CA ARG A 222 6.40 -8.48 -2.73
C ARG A 222 6.33 -8.41 -4.25
N THR A 223 6.84 -7.33 -4.81
CA THR A 223 7.14 -7.21 -6.24
C THR A 223 8.62 -7.48 -6.53
N TYR A 224 8.91 -7.98 -7.71
CA TYR A 224 10.26 -8.30 -8.18
C TYR A 224 10.70 -7.36 -9.30
N GLU A 225 9.95 -7.34 -10.39
CA GLU A 225 10.31 -6.59 -11.58
C GLU A 225 9.09 -6.27 -12.45
N VAL A 226 9.29 -5.31 -13.34
CA VAL A 226 8.36 -4.95 -14.42
C VAL A 226 9.13 -4.98 -15.74
N PHE A 227 8.51 -5.49 -16.79
CA PHE A 227 9.06 -5.50 -18.15
C PHE A 227 7.94 -5.53 -19.19
N GLN A 228 8.28 -5.46 -20.47
CA GLN A 228 7.29 -5.40 -21.54
C GLN A 228 7.75 -6.11 -22.82
N ASP A 229 6.80 -6.46 -23.66
CA ASP A 229 7.02 -6.85 -25.05
C ASP A 229 6.06 -6.05 -25.98
N PRO A 230 6.02 -6.30 -27.30
CA PRO A 230 5.13 -5.54 -28.19
C PRO A 230 3.65 -5.59 -27.83
N GLY A 231 3.17 -6.64 -27.16
CA GLY A 231 1.75 -6.85 -26.84
C GLY A 231 1.38 -6.59 -25.39
N PHE A 232 2.29 -6.82 -24.44
CA PHE A 232 1.96 -6.81 -23.02
C PHE A 232 2.95 -6.04 -22.16
N TYR A 233 2.45 -5.50 -21.04
CA TYR A 233 3.26 -5.21 -19.87
C TYR A 233 3.15 -6.34 -18.85
N PHE A 234 4.23 -6.61 -18.14
CA PHE A 234 4.34 -7.70 -17.17
C PHE A 234 4.79 -7.17 -15.81
N LEU A 235 4.00 -7.44 -14.77
CA LEU A 235 4.39 -7.21 -13.38
C LEU A 235 4.63 -8.53 -12.68
N VAL A 236 5.83 -8.73 -12.14
CA VAL A 236 6.25 -9.97 -11.48
C VAL A 236 6.18 -9.80 -9.98
N ASN A 237 5.35 -10.61 -9.33
CA ASN A 237 5.11 -10.61 -7.90
C ASN A 237 5.36 -12.00 -7.29
N GLU A 238 5.45 -12.04 -5.97
CA GLU A 238 5.42 -13.29 -5.20
C GLU A 238 4.06 -13.99 -5.37
N PRO A 239 4.02 -15.31 -5.60
CA PRO A 239 2.78 -16.06 -5.62
C PRO A 239 2.31 -16.41 -4.20
N TYR A 240 1.02 -16.23 -3.95
CA TYR A 240 0.36 -16.61 -2.69
C TYR A 240 -0.67 -17.71 -2.96
N TYR A 241 -0.57 -18.83 -2.27
CA TYR A 241 -1.26 -20.07 -2.67
C TYR A 241 -2.51 -20.39 -1.85
N GLY A 242 -2.57 -19.91 -0.60
CA GLY A 242 -3.68 -20.16 0.32
C GLY A 242 -5.00 -19.49 -0.08
N GLY A 243 -4.97 -18.67 -1.15
CA GLY A 243 -6.12 -17.95 -1.69
C GLY A 243 -6.53 -16.74 -0.85
N ASP A 244 -7.54 -16.03 -1.33
CA ASP A 244 -8.04 -14.84 -0.67
C ASP A 244 -8.97 -15.13 0.53
N LEU A 245 -9.25 -14.10 1.33
CA LEU A 245 -10.12 -14.24 2.51
C LEU A 245 -11.58 -14.55 2.18
N THR A 246 -12.04 -14.40 0.93
CA THR A 246 -13.43 -14.71 0.55
C THR A 246 -13.77 -16.18 0.76
N LYS A 247 -12.78 -17.06 0.58
CA LYS A 247 -12.94 -18.53 0.68
C LYS A 247 -12.22 -19.13 1.87
N LEU A 248 -11.53 -18.32 2.68
CA LEU A 248 -10.67 -18.80 3.76
C LEU A 248 -11.41 -19.70 4.75
N ALA A 249 -12.54 -19.26 5.29
CA ALA A 249 -13.30 -20.05 6.27
C ALA A 249 -13.72 -21.41 5.73
N GLY A 250 -14.17 -21.44 4.46
CA GLY A 250 -14.53 -22.68 3.77
C GLY A 250 -13.32 -23.61 3.64
N ARG A 251 -12.18 -23.10 3.18
CA ARG A 251 -10.94 -23.91 3.02
C ARG A 251 -10.44 -24.46 4.36
N ALA A 252 -10.42 -23.61 5.39
CA ALA A 252 -10.02 -24.00 6.74
C ALA A 252 -10.92 -25.10 7.31
N PHE A 253 -12.25 -24.97 7.14
CA PHE A 253 -13.21 -26.00 7.55
C PHE A 253 -12.97 -27.35 6.86
N HIS A 254 -12.77 -27.36 5.54
CA HIS A 254 -12.50 -28.60 4.79
C HIS A 254 -11.19 -29.28 5.20
N LYS A 255 -10.23 -28.51 5.74
CA LYS A 255 -8.97 -29.02 6.29
C LYS A 255 -9.06 -29.37 7.78
N GLY A 256 -10.26 -29.33 8.37
CA GLY A 256 -10.49 -29.68 9.78
C GLY A 256 -9.89 -28.69 10.77
N VAL A 257 -9.74 -27.42 10.38
CA VAL A 257 -9.21 -26.37 11.26
C VAL A 257 -10.31 -25.84 12.18
N THR A 258 -10.02 -25.81 13.48
CA THR A 258 -10.88 -25.14 14.46
C THR A 258 -10.68 -23.63 14.41
N MET A 259 -11.63 -22.91 13.84
CA MET A 259 -11.60 -21.46 13.66
C MET A 259 -12.13 -20.71 14.90
N ASN A 260 -11.44 -20.85 16.03
CA ASN A 260 -11.80 -20.16 17.27
C ASN A 260 -11.48 -18.65 17.21
N GLU A 261 -11.87 -17.90 18.25
CA GLU A 261 -11.63 -16.45 18.32
C GLU A 261 -10.14 -16.09 18.18
N ALA A 262 -9.23 -16.87 18.77
CA ALA A 262 -7.80 -16.62 18.69
C ALA A 262 -7.26 -16.75 17.26
N TRP A 263 -7.80 -17.70 16.48
CA TRP A 263 -7.46 -17.90 15.08
C TRP A 263 -7.87 -16.69 14.22
N TRP A 264 -9.10 -16.21 14.38
CA TRP A 264 -9.58 -15.01 13.70
C TRP A 264 -8.83 -13.74 14.12
N ARG A 265 -8.57 -13.58 15.42
CA ARG A 265 -7.76 -12.47 15.95
C ARG A 265 -6.37 -12.45 15.31
N ASN A 266 -5.77 -13.62 15.07
CA ASN A 266 -4.47 -13.71 14.43
C ASN A 266 -4.49 -13.21 12.98
N ILE A 267 -5.54 -13.53 12.22
CA ILE A 267 -5.73 -13.04 10.83
C ILE A 267 -5.92 -11.53 10.84
N PHE A 268 -6.84 -11.01 11.65
CA PHE A 268 -7.14 -9.57 11.70
C PHE A 268 -5.94 -8.75 12.17
N ARG A 269 -5.18 -9.25 13.15
CA ARG A 269 -3.94 -8.61 13.61
C ARG A 269 -2.93 -8.49 12.48
N GLN A 270 -2.74 -9.54 11.67
CA GLN A 270 -1.81 -9.51 10.54
C GLN A 270 -2.24 -8.52 9.45
N SER A 271 -3.53 -8.48 9.13
CA SER A 271 -4.08 -7.49 8.18
C SER A 271 -3.82 -6.05 8.66
N LEU A 272 -4.03 -5.78 9.95
CA LEU A 272 -3.75 -4.47 10.55
C LEU A 272 -2.25 -4.16 10.60
N GLN A 273 -1.39 -5.15 10.82
CA GLN A 273 0.08 -4.97 10.78
C GLN A 273 0.57 -4.60 9.38
N GLY A 274 0.00 -5.22 8.34
CA GLY A 274 0.25 -4.82 6.95
C GLY A 274 -0.19 -3.37 6.71
N LEU A 275 -1.40 -3.02 7.13
CA LEU A 275 -1.96 -1.69 6.92
C LEU A 275 -1.18 -0.59 7.67
N ASP A 276 -0.83 -0.81 8.93
CA ASP A 276 0.02 0.10 9.73
C ASP A 276 1.39 0.33 9.06
N TYR A 277 2.00 -0.73 8.53
CA TYR A 277 3.24 -0.60 7.78
C TYR A 277 3.07 0.24 6.52
N LEU A 278 1.96 0.05 5.78
CA LEU A 278 1.66 0.80 4.56
C LEU A 278 1.46 2.30 4.85
N HIS A 279 0.61 2.62 5.83
CA HIS A 279 0.36 4.00 6.27
C HIS A 279 1.61 4.65 6.84
N GLY A 280 2.42 3.89 7.59
CA GLY A 280 3.72 4.33 8.07
C GLY A 280 4.73 4.65 6.96
N ASN A 281 4.49 4.18 5.74
CA ASN A 281 5.24 4.54 4.53
C ASN A 281 4.61 5.68 3.72
N ALA A 282 3.56 6.32 4.24
CA ALA A 282 2.78 7.40 3.61
C ALA A 282 2.10 6.95 2.32
N THR A 283 1.48 5.78 2.36
CA THR A 283 0.70 5.22 1.25
C THR A 283 -0.68 4.82 1.75
N ILE A 284 -1.72 5.12 0.97
CA ILE A 284 -3.11 4.70 1.19
C ILE A 284 -3.41 3.62 0.15
N HIS A 285 -4.07 2.54 0.53
CA HIS A 285 -4.38 1.42 -0.37
C HIS A 285 -5.58 1.70 -1.28
N CYS A 286 -6.62 2.36 -0.76
CA CYS A 286 -7.84 2.77 -1.46
C CYS A 286 -8.76 1.63 -1.96
N ASP A 287 -8.30 0.38 -1.95
CA ASP A 287 -9.10 -0.79 -2.36
C ASP A 287 -8.97 -1.99 -1.41
N ILE A 288 -9.07 -1.74 -0.10
CA ILE A 288 -9.09 -2.83 0.89
C ILE A 288 -10.41 -3.61 0.79
N LYS A 289 -10.32 -4.91 0.49
CA LYS A 289 -11.41 -5.88 0.45
C LYS A 289 -10.89 -7.30 0.71
N GLU A 290 -11.77 -8.27 0.97
CA GLU A 290 -11.40 -9.66 1.25
C GLU A 290 -10.58 -10.29 0.12
N ALA A 291 -10.92 -9.95 -1.14
CA ALA A 291 -10.21 -10.44 -2.32
C ALA A 291 -8.75 -9.95 -2.39
N ASN A 292 -8.44 -8.82 -1.74
CA ASN A 292 -7.11 -8.20 -1.72
C ASN A 292 -6.30 -8.60 -0.48
N LEU A 293 -6.79 -9.57 0.31
CA LEU A 293 -6.08 -10.16 1.43
C LEU A 293 -5.88 -11.65 1.15
N MET A 294 -4.65 -12.07 0.88
CA MET A 294 -4.31 -13.45 0.54
C MET A 294 -3.65 -14.19 1.70
N VAL A 295 -3.81 -15.51 1.72
CA VAL A 295 -3.01 -16.41 2.56
C VAL A 295 -1.79 -16.88 1.76
N ALA A 296 -0.61 -16.72 2.35
CA ALA A 296 0.65 -16.95 1.63
C ALA A 296 0.91 -18.42 1.32
N GLU A 297 0.87 -19.28 2.34
CA GLU A 297 1.18 -20.69 2.19
C GLU A 297 -0.02 -21.49 1.68
N ASP A 298 0.27 -22.55 0.95
CA ASP A 298 -0.75 -23.56 0.63
C ASP A 298 -0.94 -24.51 1.81
N ASP A 299 -2.16 -25.01 1.96
CA ASP A 299 -2.53 -26.12 2.83
C ASP A 299 -2.30 -26.03 4.36
N ASP A 300 -1.59 -25.03 4.90
CA ASP A 300 -1.56 -24.74 6.35
C ASP A 300 -2.51 -23.62 6.75
N TYR A 301 -3.78 -23.98 6.87
CA TYR A 301 -4.82 -23.07 7.37
C TYR A 301 -4.87 -23.01 8.92
N ARG A 302 -4.00 -23.72 9.66
CA ARG A 302 -4.00 -23.66 11.13
C ARG A 302 -3.35 -22.38 11.64
N ALA A 303 -2.36 -21.87 10.93
CA ALA A 303 -1.68 -20.62 11.23
C ALA A 303 -1.51 -19.78 9.94
N PRO A 304 -2.62 -19.30 9.34
CA PRO A 304 -2.56 -18.63 8.06
C PRO A 304 -1.75 -17.34 8.14
N HIS A 305 -0.80 -17.17 7.22
CA HIS A 305 -0.07 -15.93 7.04
C HIS A 305 -0.81 -15.02 6.05
N VAL A 306 -1.29 -13.88 6.53
CA VAL A 306 -2.09 -12.94 5.71
C VAL A 306 -1.18 -11.92 5.05
N VAL A 307 -1.39 -11.67 3.75
CA VAL A 307 -0.65 -10.70 2.95
C VAL A 307 -1.63 -9.80 2.22
N LEU A 308 -1.44 -8.48 2.35
CA LEU A 308 -2.18 -7.48 1.58
C LEU A 308 -1.59 -7.40 0.16
N ILE A 309 -2.46 -7.46 -0.84
CA ILE A 309 -2.10 -7.50 -2.25
C ILE A 309 -2.85 -6.41 -3.04
N ASP A 310 -2.49 -6.25 -4.32
CA ASP A 310 -3.16 -5.37 -5.30
C ASP A 310 -3.08 -3.87 -4.98
N PHE A 311 -1.97 -3.25 -5.41
CA PHE A 311 -1.66 -1.84 -5.15
C PHE A 311 -2.01 -0.94 -6.33
N GLY A 312 -2.79 -1.43 -7.30
CA GLY A 312 -3.12 -0.69 -8.52
C GLY A 312 -3.88 0.62 -8.28
N LEU A 313 -4.57 0.76 -7.15
CA LEU A 313 -5.24 2.01 -6.73
C LEU A 313 -4.52 2.72 -5.57
N ALA A 314 -3.38 2.20 -5.12
CA ALA A 314 -2.68 2.75 -3.98
C ALA A 314 -2.02 4.08 -4.33
N VAL A 315 -2.15 5.06 -3.43
CA VAL A 315 -1.65 6.42 -3.66
C VAL A 315 -0.75 6.89 -2.50
N PRO A 316 0.28 7.71 -2.79
CA PRO A 316 0.99 8.43 -1.74
C PRO A 316 0.07 9.37 -0.96
N PHE A 317 0.45 9.73 0.26
CA PHE A 317 -0.20 10.85 0.96
C PHE A 317 0.07 12.14 0.18
N GLY A 318 -0.92 13.02 0.05
CA GLY A 318 -0.78 14.27 -0.72
C GLY A 318 -1.45 14.21 -2.09
N THR A 319 -1.55 13.02 -2.68
CA THR A 319 -2.25 12.85 -3.96
C THR A 319 -3.73 12.53 -3.70
N THR A 320 -4.62 13.24 -4.38
CA THR A 320 -5.98 12.75 -4.57
C THR A 320 -5.88 11.52 -5.47
N ALA A 321 -6.51 10.41 -5.08
CA ALA A 321 -6.77 9.35 -6.04
C ALA A 321 -7.69 9.99 -7.08
N GLU A 322 -7.15 10.38 -8.22
CA GLU A 322 -7.97 10.90 -9.30
C GLU A 322 -9.05 9.86 -9.56
N ALA A 323 -10.31 10.31 -9.67
CA ALA A 323 -11.40 9.43 -10.04
C ALA A 323 -11.00 8.77 -11.35
N SER A 324 -10.61 7.49 -11.30
CA SER A 324 -10.47 6.70 -12.52
C SER A 324 -11.88 6.71 -13.13
N PRO A 325 -12.07 7.25 -14.35
CA PRO A 325 -13.37 7.18 -14.98
C PRO A 325 -13.71 5.70 -15.07
N VAL A 326 -14.66 5.24 -14.26
CA VAL A 326 -15.21 3.90 -14.37
C VAL A 326 -15.84 3.85 -15.76
N HIS A 327 -15.09 3.30 -16.72
CA HIS A 327 -15.54 3.07 -18.07
C HIS A 327 -16.46 1.85 -18.08
N ASP A 328 -17.63 1.98 -17.46
CA ASP A 328 -18.77 1.16 -17.82
C ASP A 328 -19.87 2.08 -18.34
N ALA A 329 -20.14 1.92 -19.63
CA ALA A 329 -20.87 2.85 -20.46
C ALA A 329 -22.38 2.75 -20.21
N THR A 330 -22.86 3.19 -19.04
CA THR A 330 -24.26 3.58 -18.81
C THR A 330 -24.36 4.48 -17.57
N ASP A 331 -24.51 5.80 -17.76
CA ASP A 331 -25.00 6.76 -16.76
C ASP A 331 -24.37 6.72 -15.34
N ALA A 332 -23.07 6.44 -15.21
CA ALA A 332 -22.40 6.47 -13.91
C ALA A 332 -21.91 7.89 -13.55
N VAL A 333 -22.40 8.41 -12.42
CA VAL A 333 -21.83 9.57 -11.72
C VAL A 333 -20.34 9.28 -11.46
N ALA A 334 -19.47 10.29 -11.59
CA ALA A 334 -18.07 10.16 -11.19
C ALA A 334 -18.02 9.60 -9.76
N SER A 335 -17.41 8.43 -9.59
CA SER A 335 -17.28 7.75 -8.30
C SER A 335 -15.82 7.82 -7.90
N PRO A 336 -15.50 8.03 -6.60
CA PRO A 336 -14.13 7.86 -6.13
C PRO A 336 -13.61 6.47 -6.49
N ALA A 337 -12.31 6.38 -6.75
CA ALA A 337 -11.63 5.11 -6.98
C ALA A 337 -11.76 4.19 -5.74
N GLY A 338 -12.01 2.90 -5.97
CA GLY A 338 -12.19 1.87 -4.94
C GLY A 338 -13.39 0.96 -5.24
N THR A 339 -13.61 -0.05 -4.40
CA THR A 339 -14.75 -0.97 -4.54
C THR A 339 -15.97 -0.43 -3.77
N PRO A 340 -17.14 -0.20 -4.43
CA PRO A 340 -18.37 0.18 -3.75
C PRO A 340 -18.75 -0.78 -2.61
N GLY A 341 -19.18 -0.23 -1.48
CA GLY A 341 -19.42 -0.97 -0.23
C GLY A 341 -18.25 -1.01 0.73
N TYR A 342 -17.03 -0.70 0.27
CA TYR A 342 -15.84 -0.53 1.13
C TYR A 342 -15.40 0.93 1.19
N ILE A 343 -15.74 1.73 0.17
CA ILE A 343 -15.44 3.16 0.12
C ILE A 343 -16.10 3.88 1.32
N PRO A 344 -15.33 4.62 2.14
CA PRO A 344 -15.86 5.38 3.27
C PRO A 344 -16.88 6.44 2.86
N PRO A 345 -17.89 6.73 3.71
CA PRO A 345 -18.95 7.67 3.39
C PRO A 345 -18.45 9.13 3.23
N GLU A 346 -17.33 9.50 3.85
CA GLU A 346 -16.65 10.76 3.63
C GLU A 346 -15.99 10.84 2.26
N THR A 347 -15.36 9.76 1.79
CA THR A 347 -14.71 9.68 0.47
C THR A 347 -15.73 9.80 -0.66
N TRP A 348 -16.93 9.22 -0.50
CA TRP A 348 -18.04 9.43 -1.45
C TRP A 348 -18.44 10.91 -1.60
N ARG A 349 -18.26 11.70 -0.53
CA ARG A 349 -18.64 13.12 -0.51
C ARG A 349 -17.52 14.05 -0.96
N THR A 350 -16.28 13.71 -0.64
CA THR A 350 -15.12 14.60 -0.86
C THR A 350 -14.27 14.18 -2.05
N GLU A 351 -14.40 12.92 -2.51
CA GLU A 351 -13.49 12.26 -3.46
C GLU A 351 -12.03 12.19 -2.96
N ILE A 352 -11.80 12.45 -1.67
CA ILE A 352 -10.48 12.46 -1.06
C ILE A 352 -10.34 11.25 -0.14
N TRP A 353 -9.30 10.46 -0.41
CA TRP A 353 -8.90 9.37 0.48
C TRP A 353 -8.00 9.86 1.62
N TYR A 354 -8.25 9.27 2.79
CA TYR A 354 -7.43 9.39 3.99
C TYR A 354 -7.06 8.00 4.50
N PRO A 355 -5.96 7.86 5.27
CA PRO A 355 -5.57 6.57 5.85
C PRO A 355 -6.68 5.93 6.71
N LYS A 356 -7.45 6.75 7.44
CA LYS A 356 -8.64 6.30 8.19
C LYS A 356 -9.70 5.65 7.29
N GLY A 357 -9.72 5.99 6.01
CA GLY A 357 -10.57 5.34 5.01
C GLY A 357 -10.19 3.88 4.75
N ASP A 358 -8.90 3.53 4.72
CA ASP A 358 -8.49 2.12 4.65
C ASP A 358 -8.85 1.39 5.94
N VAL A 359 -8.78 2.06 7.10
CA VAL A 359 -9.20 1.50 8.40
C VAL A 359 -10.69 1.19 8.39
N TYR A 360 -11.52 2.10 7.87
CA TYR A 360 -12.94 1.86 7.64
C TYR A 360 -13.15 0.63 6.75
N SER A 361 -12.47 0.58 5.59
CA SER A 361 -12.56 -0.52 4.63
C SER A 361 -12.16 -1.88 5.24
N MET A 362 -11.09 -1.90 6.05
CA MET A 362 -10.66 -3.08 6.80
C MET A 362 -11.70 -3.51 7.85
N GLY A 363 -12.36 -2.56 8.50
CA GLY A 363 -13.48 -2.80 9.40
C GLY A 363 -14.66 -3.48 8.69
N ILE A 364 -15.00 -3.03 7.49
CA ILE A 364 -16.02 -3.67 6.64
C ILE A 364 -15.62 -5.12 6.33
N VAL A 365 -14.37 -5.37 5.91
CA VAL A 365 -13.85 -6.72 5.69
C VAL A 365 -14.04 -7.61 6.91
N PHE A 366 -13.61 -7.16 8.09
CA PHE A 366 -13.75 -7.95 9.31
C PHE A 366 -15.20 -8.24 9.65
N MET A 367 -16.08 -7.23 9.52
CA MET A 367 -17.50 -7.38 9.77
C MET A 367 -18.13 -8.38 8.80
N GLN A 368 -17.88 -8.25 7.50
CA GLN A 368 -18.43 -9.16 6.47
C GLN A 368 -17.99 -10.61 6.67
N ILE A 369 -16.72 -10.83 7.03
CA ILE A 369 -16.20 -12.15 7.40
C ILE A 369 -16.92 -12.67 8.65
N MET A 370 -17.02 -11.87 9.71
CA MET A 370 -17.63 -12.28 10.98
C MET A 370 -19.12 -12.60 10.84
N VAL A 371 -19.87 -11.84 10.03
CA VAL A 371 -21.30 -12.09 9.81
C VAL A 371 -21.55 -13.07 8.65
N GLY A 372 -20.51 -13.53 7.94
CA GLY A 372 -20.64 -14.42 6.79
C GLY A 372 -21.44 -13.81 5.64
N ARG A 373 -21.23 -12.52 5.34
CA ARG A 373 -21.86 -11.79 4.22
C ARG A 373 -20.80 -11.07 3.37
N ILE A 374 -19.96 -11.86 2.72
CA ILE A 374 -19.02 -11.34 1.73
C ILE A 374 -19.78 -11.14 0.41
N PRO A 375 -19.70 -9.97 -0.24
CA PRO A 375 -20.34 -9.71 -1.52
C PRO A 375 -19.95 -10.77 -2.54
N SER A 376 -20.92 -11.33 -3.28
CA SER A 376 -20.67 -12.31 -4.32
C SER A 376 -21.20 -11.78 -5.66
N THR A 377 -20.37 -11.85 -6.69
CA THR A 377 -20.73 -11.46 -8.06
C THR A 377 -21.88 -12.30 -8.64
N SER A 378 -22.17 -13.47 -8.05
CA SER A 378 -23.21 -14.40 -8.47
C SER A 378 -24.54 -14.25 -7.73
N SER A 379 -24.63 -13.40 -6.70
CA SER A 379 -25.83 -13.23 -5.89
C SER A 379 -26.20 -11.75 -5.78
N ARG A 380 -27.50 -11.44 -5.68
CA ARG A 380 -27.98 -10.08 -5.36
C ARG A 380 -27.70 -9.68 -3.90
N VAL A 381 -26.78 -10.38 -3.22
CA VAL A 381 -26.39 -10.04 -1.85
C VAL A 381 -25.46 -8.85 -1.93
N VAL A 382 -26.04 -7.68 -1.73
CA VAL A 382 -25.29 -6.45 -1.50
C VAL A 382 -24.58 -6.58 -0.16
N GLY A 383 -23.31 -6.20 -0.10
CA GLY A 383 -22.53 -6.15 1.15
C GLY A 383 -23.12 -5.19 2.18
N ILE A 384 -22.52 -5.16 3.37
CA ILE A 384 -22.79 -4.11 4.36
C ILE A 384 -21.86 -2.93 4.10
N GLY A 385 -22.28 -1.69 4.37
CA GLY A 385 -21.44 -0.51 4.14
C GLY A 385 -21.71 0.21 2.82
N GLN A 386 -22.93 0.10 2.30
CA GLN A 386 -23.35 0.89 1.14
C GLN A 386 -23.61 2.35 1.53
N GLU A 387 -23.72 3.23 0.53
CA GLU A 387 -24.09 4.63 0.73
C GLU A 387 -25.42 4.72 1.52
N GLY A 388 -25.37 5.34 2.70
CA GLY A 388 -26.50 5.49 3.61
C GLY A 388 -26.58 4.48 4.77
N ASP A 389 -25.76 3.42 4.78
CA ASP A 389 -25.70 2.46 5.89
C ASP A 389 -25.07 3.11 7.15
N GLY A 390 -25.71 2.93 8.30
CA GLY A 390 -25.24 3.45 9.60
C GLY A 390 -25.01 2.37 10.66
N PRO A 391 -24.49 2.74 11.85
CA PRO A 391 -24.25 1.83 12.98
C PRO A 391 -25.40 0.85 13.30
N ALA A 392 -26.65 1.29 13.12
CA ALA A 392 -27.84 0.48 13.33
C ALA A 392 -27.99 -0.66 12.31
N ASP A 393 -27.58 -0.46 11.05
CA ASP A 393 -27.63 -1.47 10.00
C ASP A 393 -26.61 -2.58 10.26
N TYR A 394 -25.41 -2.22 10.73
CA TYR A 394 -24.39 -3.18 11.17
C TYR A 394 -24.87 -3.97 12.40
N ALA A 395 -25.46 -3.29 13.39
CA ALA A 395 -26.00 -3.94 14.58
C ALA A 395 -27.12 -4.93 14.21
N ARG A 396 -28.03 -4.54 13.32
CA ARG A 396 -29.08 -5.43 12.79
C ARG A 396 -28.50 -6.62 12.05
N ALA A 397 -27.45 -6.43 11.24
CA ALA A 397 -26.78 -7.53 10.54
C ALA A 397 -26.12 -8.53 11.51
N ALA A 398 -25.66 -8.07 12.67
CA ALA A 398 -25.03 -8.88 13.70
C ALA A 398 -26.01 -9.53 14.70
N GLN A 399 -27.20 -8.94 14.92
CA GLN A 399 -28.14 -9.35 15.98
C GLN A 399 -28.65 -10.79 15.86
N GLU A 400 -28.76 -11.33 14.65
CA GLU A 400 -29.34 -12.66 14.41
C GLU A 400 -28.29 -13.73 14.12
N ARG A 401 -26.99 -13.43 14.23
CA ARG A 401 -25.93 -14.37 13.86
C ARG A 401 -24.96 -14.67 15.01
N PRO A 402 -24.74 -15.96 15.34
CA PRO A 402 -23.64 -16.34 16.21
C PRO A 402 -22.32 -16.01 15.49
N PHE A 403 -21.30 -15.63 16.26
CA PHE A 403 -19.97 -15.43 15.70
C PHE A 403 -19.47 -16.72 15.02
N PRO A 404 -18.53 -16.64 14.05
CA PRO A 404 -18.04 -17.82 13.33
C PRO A 404 -17.50 -18.93 14.25
N TRP A 405 -16.99 -18.57 15.42
CA TRP A 405 -16.48 -19.50 16.45
C TRP A 405 -17.52 -19.98 17.46
N GLN A 406 -18.76 -19.50 17.38
CA GLN A 406 -19.91 -19.93 18.21
C GLN A 406 -20.87 -20.85 17.46
N ALA A 407 -20.75 -20.94 16.13
CA ALA A 407 -21.59 -21.76 15.26
C ALA A 407 -21.13 -23.22 15.12
N LEU A 408 -20.17 -23.67 15.94
CA LEU A 408 -19.59 -25.01 15.93
C LEU A 408 -20.02 -25.83 17.15
#